data_AF-A0A3M2I103-F1
#
_entry.id   AF-A0A3M2I103-F1
#
_cell.length_a   1.000
_cell.length_b   1.000
_cell.length_c   1.000
_cell.angle_alpha   90.00
_cell.angle_beta   90.00
_cell.angle_gamma   90.00
#
_symmetry.space_group_name_H-M   'P 1'
#
loop_
_entity.id
_entity.type
_entity.pdbx_description
1 polymer ?
#
loop_
_entity_poly.entity_id
_entity_poly.type
_entity_poly.pdbx_seq_one_letter_code
_entity_poly.pdbx_strand_id
1 'polypeptide(L)'
;MPYLNIKKLARFQRPGHRVTDNRRINSDGIGWEYVYLAIGDHLRVAFGSIELDACGISACRALLQARRLGVRFERVLADSGACYRSRLFRRVVRRLRIRHPRTCPHTPRINGKAERLVRTRPREWAHARSHAMSDHRADAFVHWLHQYDWRRPHASLGHKPTIFRIPVNNLVGFLG
;
A
#
# COMPACT_ATOMS: atom_id res chain seq x y z
N MET A 1 -3.86 2.12 -14.82
CA MET A 1 -3.44 0.70 -14.80
C MET A 1 -3.22 0.31 -13.33
N PRO A 2 -3.49 -0.92 -12.84
CA PRO A 2 -3.24 -1.19 -11.44
C PRO A 2 -1.74 -1.14 -11.09
N TYR A 3 -1.45 -0.71 -9.88
CA TYR A 3 -0.10 -0.32 -9.45
C TYR A 3 0.25 -0.88 -8.09
N LEU A 4 1.51 -1.27 -7.92
CA LEU A 4 2.11 -1.74 -6.68
C LEU A 4 3.24 -0.81 -6.23
N ASN A 5 3.23 -0.45 -4.95
CA ASN A 5 4.31 0.27 -4.29
C ASN A 5 4.74 -0.45 -3.02
N ILE A 6 6.03 -0.40 -2.72
CA ILE A 6 6.60 -0.76 -1.43
C ILE A 6 7.22 0.48 -0.78
N LYS A 7 7.05 0.63 0.54
CA LYS A 7 7.73 1.66 1.32
C LYS A 7 8.31 1.09 2.60
N LYS A 8 9.60 1.29 2.80
CA LYS A 8 10.32 1.01 4.05
C LYS A 8 10.03 2.09 5.08
N LEU A 9 9.67 1.71 6.30
CA LEU A 9 9.44 2.57 7.46
C LEU A 9 10.21 2.04 8.68
N ALA A 10 10.76 2.94 9.49
CA ALA A 10 11.40 2.56 10.75
C ALA A 10 10.33 2.13 11.76
N ARG A 11 10.60 1.03 12.48
CA ARG A 11 9.78 0.62 13.62
C ARG A 11 10.14 1.43 14.85
N PHE A 12 9.17 1.63 15.75
CA PHE A 12 9.39 2.35 17.00
C PHE A 12 8.46 1.83 18.10
N GLN A 13 8.92 1.85 19.35
CA GLN A 13 8.11 1.50 20.53
C GLN A 13 7.70 2.73 21.35
N ARG A 14 8.31 3.88 21.07
CA ARG A 14 8.00 5.17 21.68
C ARG A 14 8.16 6.28 20.66
N PRO A 15 7.42 7.40 20.81
CA PRO A 15 7.54 8.53 19.90
C PRO A 15 8.99 9.05 19.86
N GLY A 16 9.55 9.15 18.65
CA GLY A 16 10.89 9.67 18.44
C GLY A 16 10.94 11.20 18.46
N HIS A 17 12.14 11.75 18.23
CA HIS A 17 12.41 13.19 18.31
C HIS A 17 11.47 14.09 17.50
N ARG A 18 10.88 13.61 16.39
CA ARG A 18 9.90 14.39 15.60
C ARG A 18 8.66 14.77 16.41
N VAL A 19 8.35 14.02 17.47
CA VAL A 19 7.22 14.26 18.37
C VAL A 19 7.68 14.81 19.71
N THR A 20 8.80 14.32 20.25
CA THR A 20 9.25 14.65 21.61
C THR A 20 10.27 15.79 21.67
N ASP A 21 10.73 16.27 20.52
CA ASP A 21 11.87 17.20 20.33
C ASP A 21 13.19 16.75 21.00
N ASN A 22 13.21 15.52 21.51
CA ASN A 22 14.34 14.96 22.23
C ASN A 22 15.07 13.93 21.35
N ARG A 23 16.23 14.34 20.83
CA ARG A 23 17.09 13.53 19.96
C ARG A 23 17.76 12.35 20.65
N ARG A 24 17.67 12.24 21.99
CA ARG A 24 18.17 11.10 22.76
C ARG A 24 17.16 9.94 22.84
N ILE A 25 15.90 10.18 22.47
CA ILE A 25 14.86 9.15 22.49
C ILE A 25 14.85 8.42 21.14
N ASN A 26 15.50 7.26 21.13
CA ASN A 26 15.51 6.35 20.00
C ASN A 26 14.82 5.02 20.30
N SER A 27 14.45 4.35 19.23
CA SER A 27 13.93 2.97 19.20
C SER A 27 14.97 2.09 18.51
N ASP A 28 16.17 2.03 19.09
CA ASP A 28 17.30 1.33 18.51
C ASP A 28 17.05 -0.20 18.48
N GLY A 29 17.49 -0.85 17.40
CA GLY A 29 17.39 -2.31 17.25
C GLY A 29 16.01 -2.88 16.90
N ILE A 30 14.95 -2.08 16.84
CA ILE A 30 13.56 -2.57 16.59
C ILE A 30 13.31 -2.89 15.10
N GLY A 31 14.20 -2.41 14.22
CA GLY A 31 14.22 -2.77 12.81
C GLY A 31 13.24 -1.97 11.95
N TRP A 32 12.78 -2.62 10.88
CA TRP A 32 12.04 -1.98 9.81
C TRP A 32 10.74 -2.73 9.51
N GLU A 33 9.75 -2.00 9.01
CA GLU A 33 8.53 -2.55 8.44
C GLU A 33 8.37 -2.04 7.00
N TYR A 34 7.63 -2.78 6.19
CA TYR A 34 7.49 -2.55 4.76
C TYR A 34 6.02 -2.52 4.39
N VAL A 35 5.58 -1.36 3.92
CA VAL A 35 4.20 -1.13 3.52
C VAL A 35 4.06 -1.43 2.04
N TYR A 36 3.35 -2.50 1.71
CA TYR A 36 2.91 -2.81 0.38
C TYR A 36 1.57 -2.12 0.12
N LEU A 37 1.47 -1.40 -1.00
CA LEU A 37 0.24 -0.77 -1.46
C LEU A 37 -0.09 -1.26 -2.86
N ALA A 38 -1.36 -1.56 -3.09
CA ALA A 38 -1.91 -1.82 -4.41
C ALA A 38 -3.12 -0.91 -4.66
N ILE A 39 -3.30 -0.44 -5.89
CA ILE A 39 -4.54 0.26 -6.28
C ILE A 39 -5.05 -0.25 -7.63
N GLY A 40 -6.35 -0.55 -7.68
CA GLY A 40 -7.05 -1.00 -8.87
C GLY A 40 -7.61 0.13 -9.72
N ASP A 41 -7.70 -0.08 -11.04
CA ASP A 41 -8.22 0.92 -11.98
C ASP A 41 -9.75 0.97 -12.06
N HIS A 42 -10.37 -0.22 -12.15
CA HIS A 42 -11.77 -0.37 -12.49
C HIS A 42 -12.69 -0.10 -11.28
N LEU A 43 -12.28 -0.60 -10.12
CA LEU A 43 -13.01 -0.43 -8.86
C LEU A 43 -12.40 0.64 -7.97
N ARG A 44 -11.17 1.11 -8.20
CA ARG A 44 -10.48 2.11 -7.35
C ARG A 44 -10.30 1.72 -5.89
N VAL A 45 -10.31 0.42 -5.62
CA VAL A 45 -10.00 -0.13 -4.31
C VAL A 45 -8.49 -0.03 -4.08
N ALA A 46 -8.11 0.56 -2.96
CA ALA A 46 -6.78 0.50 -2.44
C ALA A 46 -6.65 -0.73 -1.51
N PHE A 47 -5.62 -1.51 -1.73
CA PHE A 47 -5.19 -2.54 -0.79
C PHE A 47 -3.86 -2.12 -0.18
N GLY A 48 -3.64 -2.47 1.08
CA GLY A 48 -2.31 -2.41 1.64
C GLY A 48 -2.09 -3.45 2.73
N SER A 49 -0.84 -3.84 2.86
CA SER A 49 -0.36 -4.70 3.94
C SER A 49 0.96 -4.16 4.49
N ILE A 50 1.25 -4.48 5.75
CA ILE A 50 2.51 -4.17 6.40
C ILE A 50 3.20 -5.51 6.69
N GLU A 51 4.44 -5.63 6.24
CA GLU A 51 5.25 -6.84 6.34
C GLU A 51 6.59 -6.50 7.02
N LEU A 52 7.22 -7.48 7.66
CA LEU A 52 8.50 -7.28 8.34
C LEU A 52 9.71 -7.34 7.40
N ASP A 53 9.50 -7.72 6.14
CA ASP A 53 10.56 -7.80 5.14
C ASP A 53 10.15 -7.20 3.77
N ALA A 54 11.17 -6.94 2.95
CA ALA A 54 11.02 -6.55 1.54
C ALA A 54 11.48 -7.65 0.60
N CYS A 55 11.01 -8.89 0.80
CA CYS A 55 11.41 -10.00 -0.06
C CYS A 55 10.39 -10.29 -1.17
N GLY A 56 10.78 -11.17 -2.10
CA GLY A 56 9.92 -11.61 -3.20
C GLY A 56 8.67 -12.35 -2.72
N ILE A 57 8.74 -13.05 -1.59
CA ILE A 57 7.61 -13.80 -1.01
C ILE A 57 6.54 -12.81 -0.54
N SER A 58 6.92 -11.80 0.25
CA SER A 58 6.01 -10.76 0.76
C SER A 58 5.36 -9.97 -0.38
N ALA A 59 6.12 -9.64 -1.43
CA ALA A 59 5.55 -9.02 -2.63
C ALA A 59 4.52 -9.93 -3.35
N CYS A 60 4.76 -11.24 -3.40
CA CYS A 60 3.78 -12.18 -3.96
C CYS A 60 2.55 -12.29 -3.07
N ARG A 61 2.71 -12.34 -1.74
CA ARG A 61 1.60 -12.38 -0.78
C ARG A 61 0.70 -11.16 -0.93
N ALA A 62 1.29 -9.96 -0.95
CA ALA A 62 0.56 -8.72 -1.16
C ALA A 62 -0.20 -8.70 -2.49
N LEU A 63 0.41 -9.16 -3.60
CA LEU A 63 -0.26 -9.27 -4.90
C LEU A 63 -1.46 -10.23 -4.86
N LEU A 64 -1.31 -11.39 -4.23
CA LEU A 64 -2.36 -12.39 -4.13
C LEU A 64 -3.51 -11.94 -3.23
N GLN A 65 -3.21 -11.29 -2.10
CA GLN A 65 -4.22 -10.71 -1.22
C GLN A 65 -5.00 -9.59 -1.92
N ALA A 66 -4.32 -8.67 -2.61
CA ALA A 66 -4.98 -7.63 -3.41
C ALA A 66 -5.96 -8.22 -4.43
N ARG A 67 -5.59 -9.32 -5.09
CA ARG A 67 -6.48 -10.03 -6.03
C ARG A 67 -7.70 -10.64 -5.36
N ARG A 68 -7.55 -11.23 -4.18
CA ARG A 68 -8.66 -11.80 -3.40
C ARG A 68 -9.69 -10.74 -3.03
N LEU A 69 -9.24 -9.52 -2.74
CA LEU A 69 -10.11 -8.37 -2.45
C LEU A 69 -10.70 -7.70 -3.70
N GLY A 70 -10.53 -8.31 -4.88
CA GLY A 70 -11.13 -7.85 -6.12
C GLY A 70 -10.30 -6.85 -6.92
N VAL A 71 -9.05 -6.59 -6.54
CA VAL A 71 -8.12 -5.82 -7.39
C VAL A 71 -7.72 -6.69 -8.59
N ARG A 72 -8.32 -6.40 -9.75
CA ARG A 72 -7.99 -7.09 -11.00
C ARG A 72 -6.71 -6.50 -11.60
N PHE A 73 -5.77 -7.36 -11.95
CA PHE A 73 -4.51 -6.99 -12.60
C PHE A 73 -4.39 -7.66 -13.97
N GLU A 74 -4.44 -6.86 -15.03
CA GLU A 74 -4.01 -7.28 -16.37
C GLU A 74 -2.55 -6.86 -16.63
N ARG A 75 -2.17 -5.73 -16.02
CA ARG A 75 -0.82 -5.19 -16.06
C ARG A 75 -0.51 -4.54 -14.72
N VAL A 76 0.67 -4.81 -14.16
CA VAL A 76 1.15 -4.20 -12.91
C VAL A 76 2.31 -3.28 -13.21
N LEU A 77 2.18 -2.01 -12.84
CA LEU A 77 3.34 -1.16 -12.63
C LEU A 77 3.81 -1.33 -11.19
N ALA A 78 5.04 -1.76 -11.01
CA ALA A 78 5.69 -1.76 -9.73
C ALA A 78 6.74 -0.64 -9.68
N ASP A 79 6.99 -0.12 -8.48
CA ASP A 79 8.19 0.69 -8.25
C ASP A 79 9.48 -0.14 -8.38
N SER A 80 10.63 0.52 -8.24
CA SER A 80 11.96 -0.10 -8.38
C SER A 80 12.38 -1.01 -7.20
N GLY A 81 11.46 -1.30 -6.27
CA GLY A 81 11.69 -2.18 -5.13
C GLY A 81 12.34 -3.50 -5.53
N ALA A 82 13.40 -3.91 -4.81
CA ALA A 82 14.14 -5.12 -5.12
C ALA A 82 13.27 -6.39 -5.10
N CYS A 83 12.24 -6.42 -4.24
CA CYS A 83 11.25 -7.50 -4.17
C CYS A 83 10.54 -7.75 -5.51
N TYR A 84 10.21 -6.70 -6.26
CA TYR A 84 9.53 -6.78 -7.56
C TYR A 84 10.46 -7.26 -8.67
N ARG A 85 11.78 -7.15 -8.48
CA ARG A 85 12.79 -7.69 -9.39
C ARG A 85 13.08 -9.17 -9.13
N SER A 86 12.61 -9.75 -8.03
CA SER A 86 12.90 -11.14 -7.66
C SER A 86 12.41 -12.15 -8.71
N ARG A 87 13.12 -13.29 -8.83
CA ARG A 87 12.73 -14.39 -9.75
C ARG A 87 11.36 -14.97 -9.38
N LEU A 88 11.07 -15.07 -8.08
CA LEU A 88 9.80 -15.56 -7.57
C LEU A 88 8.64 -14.67 -7.99
N PHE A 89 8.75 -13.35 -7.78
CA PHE A 89 7.70 -12.41 -8.17
C PHE A 89 7.43 -12.45 -9.67
N ARG A 90 8.48 -12.46 -10.51
CA ARG A 90 8.33 -12.62 -11.96
C ARG A 90 7.61 -13.92 -12.34
N ARG A 91 7.90 -15.02 -11.64
CA ARG A 91 7.25 -16.33 -11.88
C ARG A 91 5.76 -16.27 -11.53
N VAL A 92 5.40 -15.70 -10.39
CA VAL A 92 3.99 -15.57 -9.96
C VAL A 92 3.21 -14.68 -10.91
N VAL A 93 3.74 -13.50 -11.24
CA VAL A 93 3.14 -12.57 -12.21
C VAL A 93 2.90 -13.24 -13.57
N ARG A 94 3.88 -14.00 -14.08
CA ARG A 94 3.74 -14.76 -15.33
C ARG A 94 2.67 -15.84 -15.24
N ARG A 95 2.62 -16.61 -14.15
CA ARG A 95 1.58 -17.63 -13.92
C ARG A 95 0.19 -17.02 -13.88
N LEU A 96 0.06 -15.83 -13.30
CA LEU A 96 -1.18 -15.07 -13.24
C LEU A 96 -1.52 -14.35 -14.56
N ARG A 97 -0.70 -14.52 -15.61
CA ARG A 97 -0.82 -13.85 -16.92
C ARG A 97 -0.85 -12.32 -16.82
N ILE A 98 -0.21 -11.77 -15.79
CA ILE A 98 -0.12 -10.33 -15.57
C ILE A 98 1.08 -9.80 -16.34
N ARG A 99 0.90 -8.75 -17.14
CA ARG A 99 2.02 -8.04 -17.75
C ARG A 99 2.72 -7.18 -16.70
N HIS A 100 4.01 -7.38 -16.48
CA HIS A 100 4.81 -6.54 -15.59
C HIS A 100 5.85 -5.77 -16.42
N PRO A 101 5.45 -4.67 -17.07
CA PRO A 101 6.41 -3.79 -17.71
C PRO A 101 7.35 -3.23 -16.63
N ARG A 102 8.63 -3.15 -16.95
CA ARG A 102 9.53 -2.32 -16.13
C ARG A 102 9.04 -0.88 -16.26
N THR A 103 8.91 -0.20 -15.13
CA THR A 103 8.64 1.23 -15.09
C THR A 103 9.72 1.94 -15.90
N CYS A 104 9.35 2.62 -17.00
CA CYS A 104 10.22 3.65 -17.55
C CYS A 104 10.32 4.76 -16.50
N PRO A 105 11.53 5.20 -16.11
CA PRO A 105 11.68 6.37 -15.26
C PRO A 105 10.93 7.56 -15.89
N HIS A 106 10.10 8.24 -15.11
CA HIS A 106 9.45 9.50 -15.49
C HIS A 106 8.59 9.46 -16.78
N THR A 107 7.51 8.67 -16.79
CA THR A 107 6.38 8.93 -17.71
C THR A 107 5.13 9.30 -16.90
N PRO A 108 4.92 10.58 -16.56
CA PRO A 108 3.91 11.05 -15.58
C PRO A 108 2.44 10.82 -15.99
N ARG A 109 2.16 10.31 -17.19
CA ARG A 109 0.81 10.34 -17.77
C ARG A 109 -0.09 9.16 -17.39
N ILE A 110 0.46 8.07 -16.83
CA ILE A 110 -0.31 6.81 -16.73
C ILE A 110 -0.90 6.55 -15.34
N ASN A 111 -0.43 7.20 -14.25
CA ASN A 111 -0.95 6.85 -12.92
C ASN A 111 -0.97 7.94 -11.84
N GLY A 112 -1.45 9.14 -12.17
CA GLY A 112 -1.67 10.21 -11.18
C GLY A 112 -2.52 9.82 -9.97
N LYS A 113 -3.28 8.71 -10.02
CA LYS A 113 -4.02 8.14 -8.88
C LYS A 113 -3.12 7.37 -7.92
N ALA A 114 -2.30 6.46 -8.45
CA ALA A 114 -1.31 5.75 -7.65
C ALA A 114 -0.28 6.70 -7.06
N GLU A 115 0.20 7.66 -7.86
CA GLU A 115 1.09 8.71 -7.38
C GLU A 115 0.42 9.53 -6.26
N ARG A 116 -0.87 9.85 -6.42
CA ARG A 116 -1.63 10.54 -5.37
C ARG A 116 -1.73 9.69 -4.10
N LEU A 117 -2.11 8.42 -4.18
CA LEU A 117 -2.17 7.50 -3.03
C LEU A 117 -0.82 7.42 -2.29
N VAL A 118 0.26 7.21 -3.04
CA VAL A 118 1.62 7.12 -2.48
C VAL A 118 2.05 8.43 -1.82
N ARG A 119 1.65 9.58 -2.39
CA ARG A 119 1.93 10.92 -1.84
C ARG A 119 1.04 11.30 -0.66
N THR A 120 -0.22 10.87 -0.63
CA THR A 120 -1.17 11.22 0.45
C THR A 120 -0.93 10.39 1.70
N ARG A 121 -0.63 9.10 1.55
CA ARG A 121 -0.44 8.17 2.68
C ARG A 121 0.48 8.73 3.79
N PRO A 122 1.68 9.28 3.51
CA PRO A 122 2.52 9.79 4.59
C PRO A 122 1.87 10.92 5.38
N ARG A 123 1.13 11.81 4.71
CA ARG A 123 0.50 12.98 5.32
C ARG A 123 -0.78 12.61 6.08
N GLU A 124 -1.57 11.70 5.54
CA GLU A 124 -2.89 11.34 6.07
C GLU A 124 -2.87 10.15 7.03
N TRP A 125 -1.80 9.35 7.01
CA TRP A 125 -1.63 8.20 7.92
C TRP A 125 -0.34 8.30 8.72
N ALA A 126 0.82 8.11 8.09
CA ALA A 126 2.07 7.86 8.83
C ALA A 126 2.51 9.02 9.73
N HIS A 127 2.13 10.25 9.36
CA HIS A 127 2.45 11.49 10.06
C HIS A 127 1.22 12.33 10.39
N ALA A 128 0.01 11.79 10.24
CA ALA A 128 -1.22 12.52 10.54
C ALA A 128 -1.39 12.77 12.05
N ARG A 129 -0.87 11.85 12.86
CA ARG A 129 -0.87 11.96 14.32
C ARG A 129 0.39 11.33 14.90
N SER A 130 0.70 11.70 16.13
CA SER A 130 1.70 11.01 16.93
C SER A 130 1.16 9.64 17.34
N HIS A 131 1.88 8.58 17.00
CA HIS A 131 1.58 7.22 17.44
C HIS A 131 2.50 6.87 18.60
N ALA A 132 1.99 6.13 19.58
CA ALA A 132 2.81 5.66 20.70
C ALA A 132 3.86 4.63 20.25
N MET A 133 3.46 3.68 19.40
CA MET A 133 4.32 2.62 18.85
C MET A 133 3.90 2.23 17.43
N SER A 134 4.76 1.47 16.74
CA SER A 134 4.54 0.95 15.39
C SER A 134 3.22 0.22 15.24
N ASP A 135 2.82 -0.58 16.24
CA ASP A 135 1.61 -1.40 16.15
C ASP A 135 0.36 -0.51 16.09
N HIS A 136 0.30 0.55 16.91
CA HIS A 136 -0.77 1.56 16.81
C HIS A 136 -0.75 2.33 15.47
N ARG A 137 0.42 2.44 14.82
CA ARG A 137 0.50 2.98 13.45
C ARG A 137 -0.05 1.98 12.44
N ALA A 138 0.23 0.69 12.61
CA ALA A 138 -0.31 -0.36 11.76
C ALA A 138 -1.84 -0.45 11.84
N ASP A 139 -2.44 -0.38 13.03
CA ASP A 139 -3.90 -0.38 13.19
C ASP A 139 -4.55 0.82 12.49
N ALA A 140 -3.93 1.99 12.65
CA ALA A 140 -4.38 3.21 11.98
C ALA A 140 -4.31 3.12 10.45
N PHE A 141 -3.42 2.26 9.91
CA PHE A 141 -3.28 2.08 8.47
C PHE A 141 -4.52 1.44 7.87
N VAL A 142 -5.06 0.41 8.53
CA VAL A 142 -6.27 -0.31 8.11
C VAL A 142 -7.45 0.66 8.10
N HIS A 143 -7.62 1.44 9.16
CA HIS A 143 -8.64 2.47 9.22
C HIS A 143 -8.48 3.54 8.15
N TRP A 144 -7.25 4.01 7.90
CA TRP A 144 -7.00 4.99 6.86
C TRP A 144 -7.32 4.44 5.45
N LEU A 145 -6.95 3.20 5.14
CA LEU A 145 -7.31 2.54 3.87
C LEU A 145 -8.82 2.44 3.69
N HIS A 146 -9.54 2.01 4.74
CA HIS A 146 -10.99 1.95 4.72
C HIS A 146 -11.62 3.32 4.48
N GLN A 147 -11.12 4.36 5.16
CA GLN A 147 -11.58 5.73 4.94
C GLN A 147 -11.24 6.25 3.54
N TYR A 148 -10.07 5.91 3.01
CA TYR A 148 -9.67 6.25 1.66
C TYR A 148 -10.67 5.69 0.63
N ASP A 149 -11.00 4.41 0.75
CA ASP A 149 -11.95 3.73 -0.16
C ASP A 149 -13.41 4.21 0.06
N TRP A 150 -13.80 4.54 1.29
CA TRP A 150 -15.18 4.92 1.63
C TRP A 150 -15.52 6.39 1.40
N ARG A 151 -14.55 7.31 1.58
CA ARG A 151 -14.83 8.75 1.62
C ARG A 151 -14.34 9.51 0.41
N ARG A 152 -13.40 8.98 -0.39
CA ARG A 152 -12.83 9.77 -1.48
C ARG A 152 -13.79 9.85 -2.67
N PRO A 153 -14.32 11.04 -3.00
CA PRO A 153 -15.05 11.24 -4.23
C PRO A 153 -14.04 11.18 -5.37
N HIS A 154 -14.22 10.23 -6.28
CA HIS A 154 -13.38 10.15 -7.47
C HIS A 154 -14.06 10.92 -8.61
N ALA A 155 -13.39 11.94 -9.15
CA ALA A 155 -13.93 12.80 -10.22
C ALA A 155 -14.46 11.99 -11.42
N SER A 156 -13.66 11.02 -11.86
CA SER A 156 -13.99 10.04 -12.92
C SER A 156 -15.02 8.95 -12.53
N LEU A 157 -15.59 9.01 -11.33
CA LEU A 157 -16.72 8.19 -10.86
C LEU A 157 -17.95 9.08 -10.56
N GLY A 158 -18.05 10.26 -11.16
CA GLY A 158 -19.14 11.19 -10.87
C GLY A 158 -19.15 11.64 -9.40
N HIS A 159 -17.97 11.73 -8.78
CA HIS A 159 -17.78 12.13 -7.37
C HIS A 159 -18.34 11.13 -6.35
N LYS A 160 -18.59 9.88 -6.75
CA LYS A 160 -19.03 8.82 -5.83
C LYS A 160 -17.84 8.03 -5.25
N PRO A 161 -17.95 7.56 -3.99
CA PRO A 161 -16.99 6.63 -3.40
C PRO A 161 -16.94 5.28 -4.11
N THR A 162 -15.80 4.62 -3.95
CA THR A 162 -15.47 3.30 -4.53
C THR A 162 -16.42 2.18 -4.07
N ILE A 163 -16.88 2.23 -2.81
CA ILE A 163 -17.68 1.17 -2.17
C ILE A 163 -18.95 0.79 -2.95
N PHE A 164 -19.59 1.75 -3.63
CA PHE A 164 -20.87 1.54 -4.33
C PHE A 164 -20.80 0.56 -5.51
N ARG A 165 -19.62 0.02 -5.86
CA ARG A 165 -19.42 -0.92 -6.98
C ARG A 165 -18.86 -2.28 -6.55
N ILE A 166 -18.69 -2.52 -5.24
CA ILE A 166 -18.16 -3.77 -4.69
C ILE A 166 -19.29 -4.47 -3.94
N PRO A 167 -19.57 -5.76 -4.19
CA PRO A 167 -20.44 -6.52 -3.29
C PRO A 167 -19.79 -6.53 -1.89
N VAL A 168 -20.55 -6.04 -0.90
CA VAL A 168 -20.10 -5.69 0.46
C VAL A 168 -19.38 -6.84 1.21
N ASN A 169 -19.53 -8.09 0.74
CA ASN A 169 -18.91 -9.28 1.31
C ASN A 169 -17.39 -9.40 1.22
N ASN A 170 -16.70 -8.58 0.40
CA ASN A 170 -15.26 -8.74 0.19
C ASN A 170 -14.37 -7.83 1.06
N LEU A 171 -14.96 -6.96 1.89
CA LEU A 171 -14.22 -6.05 2.78
C LEU A 171 -14.17 -6.52 4.24
N VAL A 172 -14.81 -7.65 4.56
CA VAL A 172 -14.88 -8.20 5.92
C VAL A 172 -13.66 -9.07 6.26
N GLY A 173 -12.77 -9.35 5.30
CA GLY A 173 -11.55 -10.14 5.53
C GLY A 173 -10.43 -9.45 6.33
N PHE A 174 -10.71 -8.29 6.94
CA PHE A 174 -9.75 -7.53 7.76
C PHE A 174 -9.86 -7.82 9.27
N LEU A 175 -10.77 -8.71 9.68
CA LEU A 175 -10.93 -9.18 11.06
C LEU A 175 -10.86 -10.71 11.06
N GLY A 176 -9.65 -11.25 11.10
CA GLY A 176 -9.41 -12.69 11.17
C GLY A 176 -7.92 -12.99 11.30
#